data_AF-A0A7Y7WL90-F1
#
_entry.id   AF-A0A7Y7WL90-F1
#
_cell.length_a   1.000
_cell.length_b   1.000
_cell.length_c   1.000
_cell.angle_alpha   90.00
_cell.angle_beta   90.00
_cell.angle_gamma   90.00
#
_symmetry.space_group_name_H-M   'P 1'
#
loop_
_entity.id
_entity.type
_entity.pdbx_description
1 polymer ?
#
loop_
_entity_poly.entity_id
_entity_poly.type
_entity_poly.pdbx_seq_one_letter_code
_entity_poly.pdbx_strand_id
1 'polypeptide(L)'
;MIFADRIELISPGHLPDVLDTEKIRFGLSNRRNPTLTSHAVHILPYRGLGTGIPRAIDAWPMIRLEDDRQSNQFKVVIQRAVEKGPLSGPSGDQVGTKSGPSRD
;
A
#
# COMPACT_ATOMS: atom_id res chain seq x y z
N MET A 1 0.22 6.51 4.38
CA MET A 1 1.48 6.23 5.11
C MET A 1 2.25 5.16 4.36
N ILE A 2 3.59 5.23 4.38
CA ILE A 2 4.46 4.25 3.72
C ILE A 2 5.31 3.58 4.81
N PHE A 3 5.28 2.26 4.86
CA PHE A 3 6.04 1.42 5.79
C PHE A 3 6.96 0.48 5.01
N ALA A 4 7.93 -0.14 5.69
CA ALA A 4 8.85 -1.08 5.05
C ALA A 4 8.10 -2.21 4.31
N ASP A 5 7.08 -2.77 4.94
CA ASP A 5 6.34 -3.95 4.49
C ASP A 5 5.00 -3.63 3.83
N ARG A 6 4.52 -2.37 3.87
CA ARG A 6 3.19 -2.03 3.35
C ARG A 6 2.99 -0.56 3.04
N ILE A 7 1.95 -0.27 2.26
CA ILE A 7 1.44 1.07 2.02
C ILE A 7 0.03 1.13 2.58
N GLU A 8 -0.28 2.18 3.33
CA GLU A 8 -1.62 2.45 3.83
C GLU A 8 -2.16 3.73 3.16
N LEU A 9 -3.28 3.62 2.45
CA LEU A 9 -4.03 4.76 1.92
C LEU A 9 -5.22 5.01 2.84
N ILE A 10 -5.24 6.16 3.49
CA ILE A 10 -6.23 6.51 4.48
C ILE A 10 -7.07 7.66 3.92
N SER A 11 -8.38 7.43 3.80
CA SER A 11 -9.34 8.41 3.32
C SER A 11 -10.34 8.78 4.42
N PRO A 12 -10.62 10.08 4.64
CA PRO A 12 -11.66 10.49 5.57
C PRO A 12 -13.05 10.07 5.05
N GLY A 13 -13.90 9.61 5.96
CA GLY A 13 -15.28 9.20 5.68
C GLY A 13 -15.42 7.70 5.42
N HIS A 14 -16.20 6.99 6.25
CA HIS A 14 -16.57 5.57 6.07
C HIS A 14 -17.49 5.38 4.85
N LEU A 15 -17.60 4.18 4.28
CA LEU A 15 -18.44 3.83 3.12
C LEU A 15 -19.93 4.19 3.34
N PRO A 16 -20.67 4.67 2.32
CA PRO A 16 -22.10 4.92 2.49
C PRO A 16 -22.83 3.61 2.79
N ASP A 17 -23.93 3.64 3.54
CA ASP A 17 -24.61 2.44 4.07
C ASP A 17 -25.03 1.39 3.02
N VAL A 18 -25.19 1.80 1.77
CA VAL A 18 -25.52 0.89 0.65
C VAL A 18 -24.33 0.03 0.21
N LEU A 19 -23.10 0.43 0.56
CA LEU A 19 -21.85 -0.25 0.25
C LEU A 19 -21.21 -0.88 1.50
N ASP A 20 -20.48 -1.95 1.27
CA ASP A 20 -19.57 -2.58 2.22
C ASP A 20 -18.31 -3.00 1.45
N THR A 21 -17.30 -3.49 2.18
CA THR A 21 -16.02 -3.88 1.59
C THR A 21 -16.16 -4.99 0.56
N GLU A 22 -17.09 -5.93 0.73
CA GLU A 22 -17.31 -7.02 -0.23
C GLU A 22 -17.95 -6.50 -1.53
N LYS A 23 -18.99 -5.67 -1.45
CA LYS A 23 -19.63 -5.10 -2.64
C LYS A 23 -18.67 -4.30 -3.50
N ILE A 24 -17.79 -3.50 -2.88
CA ILE A 24 -16.81 -2.71 -3.64
C ILE A 24 -15.71 -3.59 -4.27
N ARG A 25 -15.43 -4.79 -3.71
CA ARG A 25 -14.54 -5.79 -4.36
C ARG A 25 -15.13 -6.29 -5.68
N PHE A 26 -16.45 -6.41 -5.77
CA PHE A 26 -17.17 -6.77 -7.01
C PHE A 26 -17.46 -5.57 -7.91
N GLY A 27 -16.93 -4.39 -7.62
CA GLY A 27 -17.03 -3.20 -8.47
C GLY A 27 -18.31 -2.39 -8.30
N LEU A 28 -19.13 -2.67 -7.27
CA LEU A 28 -20.21 -1.76 -6.91
C LEU A 28 -19.61 -0.44 -6.45
N SER A 29 -20.12 0.66 -6.99
CA SER A 29 -19.63 2.00 -6.68
C SER A 29 -20.77 2.99 -6.52
N ASN A 30 -20.59 3.96 -5.63
CA ASN A 30 -21.51 5.07 -5.43
C ASN A 30 -20.74 6.39 -5.47
N ARG A 31 -21.16 7.30 -6.35
CA ARG A 31 -20.49 8.59 -6.58
C ARG A 31 -20.89 9.59 -5.50
N ARG A 32 -20.01 9.82 -4.51
CA ARG A 32 -20.22 10.84 -3.47
C ARG A 32 -20.20 12.27 -3.99
N ASN A 33 -19.31 12.55 -4.95
CA ASN A 33 -19.20 13.86 -5.58
C ASN A 33 -19.37 13.72 -7.09
N PRO A 34 -20.60 13.89 -7.61
CA PRO A 34 -20.90 13.80 -9.03
C PRO A 34 -20.06 14.75 -9.88
N THR A 35 -19.85 15.99 -9.42
CA THR A 35 -19.07 17.04 -10.09
C THR A 35 -17.60 16.68 -10.21
N LEU A 36 -16.96 16.26 -9.11
CA LEU A 36 -15.57 15.81 -9.15
C LEU A 36 -15.43 14.63 -10.12
N THR A 37 -16.37 13.69 -10.07
CA THR A 37 -16.32 12.50 -10.91
C THR A 37 -16.51 12.83 -12.39
N SER A 38 -17.35 13.81 -12.75
CA SER A 38 -17.51 14.21 -14.16
C SER A 38 -16.24 14.83 -14.71
N HIS A 39 -15.54 15.66 -13.93
CA HIS A 39 -14.27 16.24 -14.37
C HIS A 39 -13.12 15.23 -14.38
N ALA A 40 -13.05 14.34 -13.39
CA ALA A 40 -11.97 13.36 -13.26
C ALA A 40 -11.85 12.42 -14.48
N VAL A 41 -12.97 12.04 -15.10
CA VAL A 41 -12.99 11.19 -16.30
C VAL A 41 -12.30 11.85 -17.49
N HIS A 42 -12.29 13.18 -17.55
CA HIS A 42 -11.67 13.94 -18.66
C HIS A 42 -10.22 14.34 -18.36
N ILE A 43 -9.86 14.50 -17.09
CA ILE A 43 -8.57 15.08 -16.67
C ILE A 43 -7.54 14.01 -16.32
N LEU A 44 -7.98 12.91 -15.69
CA LEU A 44 -7.08 11.85 -15.26
C LEU A 44 -7.01 10.76 -16.34
N PRO A 45 -5.91 10.00 -16.43
CA PRO A 45 -5.84 8.77 -17.23
C PRO A 45 -6.69 7.65 -16.59
N TYR A 46 -7.92 7.98 -16.20
CA TYR A 46 -8.83 7.15 -15.44
C TYR A 46 -9.64 6.29 -16.40
N ARG A 47 -9.41 4.98 -16.38
CA ARG A 47 -10.18 4.00 -17.17
C ARG A 47 -11.13 3.23 -16.26
N GLY A 48 -12.42 3.22 -16.62
CA GLY A 48 -13.46 2.37 -16.03
C GLY A 48 -13.87 2.75 -14.60
N LEU A 49 -14.91 3.57 -14.45
CA LEU A 49 -15.57 3.84 -13.17
C LEU A 49 -16.07 2.53 -12.55
N GLY A 50 -15.82 2.35 -11.25
CA GLY A 50 -16.18 1.12 -10.52
C GLY A 50 -15.24 -0.07 -10.76
N THR A 51 -14.43 -0.07 -11.83
CA THR A 51 -13.52 -1.20 -12.15
C THR A 51 -12.16 -1.13 -11.46
N GLY A 52 -11.82 0.02 -10.86
CA GLY A 52 -10.50 0.26 -10.29
C GLY A 52 -10.15 -0.67 -9.12
N ILE A 53 -11.10 -0.88 -8.20
CA ILE A 53 -10.90 -1.78 -7.05
C ILE A 53 -10.77 -3.24 -7.50
N PRO A 54 -11.69 -3.80 -8.33
CA PRO A 54 -11.51 -5.15 -8.87
C PRO A 54 -10.15 -5.34 -9.55
N ARG A 55 -9.77 -4.43 -10.44
CA ARG A 55 -8.47 -4.50 -11.14
C ARG A 55 -7.27 -4.43 -10.20
N ALA A 56 -7.34 -3.62 -9.16
CA ALA A 56 -6.26 -3.51 -8.19
C ALA A 56 -6.11 -4.81 -7.39
N ILE A 57 -7.22 -5.44 -7.02
CA ILE A 57 -7.24 -6.72 -6.31
C ILE A 57 -6.74 -7.85 -7.23
N ASP A 58 -7.15 -7.88 -8.50
CA ASP A 58 -6.67 -8.85 -9.48
C ASP A 58 -5.15 -8.77 -9.67
N ALA A 59 -4.62 -7.54 -9.76
CA ALA A 59 -3.18 -7.31 -9.90
C ALA A 59 -2.41 -7.55 -8.59
N TRP A 60 -3.06 -7.35 -7.43
CA TRP A 60 -2.43 -7.48 -6.11
C TRP A 60 -3.41 -8.07 -5.08
N PRO A 61 -3.52 -9.40 -5.00
CA PRO A 61 -4.53 -10.07 -4.16
C PRO A 61 -4.41 -9.80 -2.66
N MET A 62 -3.23 -9.36 -2.18
CA MET A 62 -2.99 -9.07 -0.77
C MET A 62 -3.55 -7.71 -0.31
N ILE A 63 -4.23 -6.96 -1.18
CA ILE A 63 -4.89 -5.69 -0.78
C ILE A 63 -6.02 -5.98 0.20
N ARG A 64 -6.00 -5.27 1.33
CA ARG A 64 -7.06 -5.26 2.33
C ARG A 64 -7.81 -3.93 2.29
N LEU A 65 -9.14 -4.01 2.33
CA LEU A 65 -10.05 -2.87 2.40
C LEU A 65 -10.69 -2.90 3.79
N GLU A 66 -10.58 -1.80 4.53
CA GLU A 66 -11.04 -1.67 5.90
C GLU A 66 -11.96 -0.45 5.99
N ASP A 67 -13.22 -0.67 6.34
CA ASP A 67 -14.19 0.39 6.60
C ASP A 67 -14.37 0.58 8.10
N ASP A 68 -13.65 1.54 8.67
CA ASP A 68 -13.72 1.87 10.09
C ASP A 68 -14.81 2.94 10.31
N ARG A 69 -16.02 2.47 10.58
CA ARG A 69 -17.19 3.32 10.83
C ARG A 69 -17.08 4.07 12.15
N GLN A 70 -16.34 3.55 13.13
CA GLN A 70 -16.18 4.21 14.44
C GLN A 70 -15.26 5.43 14.34
N SER A 71 -14.13 5.30 13.63
CA SER A 71 -13.23 6.43 13.37
C SER A 71 -13.60 7.26 12.13
N ASN A 72 -14.71 6.91 11.47
CA ASN A 72 -15.19 7.54 10.24
C ASN A 72 -14.11 7.59 9.15
N GLN A 73 -13.52 6.44 8.84
CA GLN A 73 -12.38 6.32 7.96
C GLN A 73 -12.49 5.10 7.06
N PHE A 74 -12.06 5.26 5.81
CA PHE A 74 -11.82 4.13 4.91
C PHE A 74 -10.32 3.97 4.69
N LYS A 75 -9.82 2.75 4.87
CA LYS A 75 -8.39 2.43 4.77
C LYS A 75 -8.16 1.31 3.76
N VAL A 76 -7.12 1.49 2.95
CA VAL A 76 -6.61 0.47 2.03
C VAL A 76 -5.19 0.11 2.46
N VAL A 77 -4.95 -1.17 2.74
CA VAL A 77 -3.63 -1.68 3.11
C VAL A 77 -3.09 -2.54 1.97
N ILE A 78 -2.00 -2.11 1.38
CA ILE A 78 -1.31 -2.78 0.28
C ILE A 78 -0.02 -3.38 0.85
N GLN A 79 -0.01 -4.70 1.05
CA GLN A 79 1.21 -5.40 1.49
C GLN A 79 2.26 -5.36 0.38
N ARG A 80 3.52 -5.08 0.71
CA ARG A 80 4.65 -5.15 -0.22
C ARG A 80 5.47 -6.39 0.09
N ALA A 81 5.91 -7.08 -0.95
CA ALA A 81 6.96 -8.07 -0.78
C ALA A 81 8.25 -7.33 -0.37
N VAL A 82 8.67 -7.50 0.88
CA VAL A 82 10.04 -7.13 1.26
C VAL A 82 10.91 -8.22 0.63
N GLU A 83 11.65 -7.89 -0.43
CA GLU A 83 12.67 -8.81 -0.89
C GLU A 83 13.60 -9.09 0.28
N LYS A 84 13.75 -10.36 0.66
CA LYS A 84 14.87 -10.82 1.49
C LYS A 84 16.13 -10.73 0.63
N GLY A 85 16.55 -9.52 0.27
CA GLY A 85 17.92 -9.29 -0.16
C GLY A 85 18.85 -9.60 1.02
N PRO A 86 20.01 -10.22 0.79
CA PRO A 86 20.92 -10.55 1.87
C PRO A 86 21.47 -9.24 2.43
N LEU A 87 20.88 -8.76 3.52
CA LEU A 87 21.61 -7.93 4.48
C LEU A 87 22.56 -8.85 5.26
N SER A 88 23.44 -9.56 4.55
CA SER A 88 24.75 -9.89 5.08
C SER A 88 25.55 -8.60 4.99
N GLY A 89 25.42 -7.75 6.01
CA GLY A 89 26.49 -6.79 6.29
C GLY A 89 27.80 -7.56 6.37
N PRO A 90 28.94 -6.98 5.96
CA PRO A 90 30.22 -7.67 6.08
C PRO A 90 30.44 -8.01 7.56
N SER A 91 30.22 -9.27 7.92
CA SER A 91 30.75 -9.86 9.13
C SER A 91 32.23 -10.07 8.83
N GLY A 92 33.03 -9.13 9.30
CA GLY A 92 34.47 -9.12 9.13
C GLY A 92 35.09 -8.53 10.38
N ASP A 93 34.80 -9.14 11.53
CA ASP A 93 35.59 -8.96 12.73
C ASP A 93 36.57 -10.15 12.82
N GLN A 94 37.82 -9.82 13.18
CA GLN A 94 38.94 -10.69 13.55
C GLN A 94 39.82 -11.28 12.41
N VAL A 95 41.04 -10.74 12.26
CA VAL A 95 42.31 -11.29 12.81
C VAL A 95 43.51 -10.70 12.08
N GLY A 96 44.44 -10.09 12.82
CA GLY A 96 45.75 -9.75 12.28
C GLY A 96 46.60 -8.80 13.12
N THR A 97 46.73 -9.01 14.42
CA THR A 97 47.87 -8.46 15.18
C THR A 97 49.17 -9.06 14.62
N LYS A 98 49.91 -8.28 13.84
CA LYS A 98 51.35 -8.52 13.67
C LYS A 98 52.11 -7.36 14.29
N SER A 99 52.57 -7.63 15.50
CA SER A 99 53.71 -6.98 16.14
C SER A 99 54.90 -6.94 15.17
N GLY A 100 55.31 -5.73 14.77
CA GLY A 100 56.59 -5.52 14.10
C GLY A 100 57.72 -5.59 15.13
N PRO A 101 58.86 -6.24 14.83
CA PRO A 101 59.99 -6.27 15.74
C PRO A 101 60.73 -4.93 15.71
N SER A 102 61.09 -4.46 16.90
CA SER A 102 62.10 -3.42 17.13
C SER A 102 63.51 -4.03 16.94
N ARG A 103 64.43 -3.25 16.34
CA ARG A 103 65.91 -3.35 16.22
C ARG A 103 66.30 -2.62 14.92
N ASP A 104 67.24 -1.68 14.84
CA ASP A 104 68.21 -1.02 15.72
C ASP A 104 68.44 0.41 15.19
#